data_AF-A0A355RYW1-F1
#
_entry.id   AF-A0A355RYW1-F1
#
_cell.length_a   1.000
_cell.length_b   1.000
_cell.length_c   1.000
_cell.angle_alpha   90.00
_cell.angle_beta   90.00
_cell.angle_gamma   90.00
#
_symmetry.space_group_name_H-M   'P 1'
#
loop_
_entity.id
_entity.type
_entity.pdbx_description
1 polymer ?
#
loop_
_entity_poly.entity_id
_entity_poly.type
_entity_poly.pdbx_seq_one_letter_code
_entity_poly.pdbx_strand_id
1 'polypeptide(L)'
;MKNIIDYTKEIKDTFENKQFNAVDSLVLSQLAYLYFDGIVPGLSDISSPVPIQEFAVLKNPNTLCHNVRDSKRNQQLLFAFANSPRFCNTKLAFYVNQIDNKAEKQFSAITYLLDDDSAYIAYRGTDATFIGWKEDFNMAFT
;
A
#
# COMPACT_ATOMS: atom_id res chain seq x y z
N MET A 1 -0.38 2.06 23.85
CA MET A 1 0.83 2.52 23.13
C MET A 1 0.39 3.01 21.76
N LYS A 2 0.84 4.19 21.30
CA LYS A 2 0.47 4.72 19.99
C LYS A 2 1.10 3.90 18.87
N ASN A 3 0.43 3.79 17.72
CA ASN A 3 0.89 3.06 16.53
C ASN A 3 0.74 3.91 15.25
N ILE A 4 1.03 3.33 14.09
CA ILE A 4 1.00 4.04 12.80
C ILE A 4 -0.40 4.52 12.38
N ILE A 5 -1.47 3.87 12.84
CA ILE A 5 -2.85 4.33 12.61
C ILE A 5 -3.09 5.62 13.40
N ASP A 6 -2.62 5.67 14.65
CA ASP A 6 -2.74 6.87 15.49
C ASP A 6 -1.93 8.03 14.87
N TYR A 7 -0.69 7.75 14.44
CA TYR A 7 0.13 8.73 13.70
C TYR A 7 -0.62 9.30 12.49
N THR A 8 -1.18 8.42 11.65
CA THR A 8 -1.87 8.81 10.42
C THR A 8 -3.09 9.70 10.69
N LYS A 9 -3.80 9.48 11.81
CA LYS A 9 -4.94 10.31 12.25
C LYS A 9 -4.51 11.65 12.82
N GLU A 10 -3.41 11.67 13.57
CA GLU A 10 -2.96 12.82 14.35
C GLU A 10 -2.13 13.81 13.51
N ILE A 11 -1.33 13.34 12.55
CA ILE A 11 -0.50 14.22 11.71
C ILE A 11 -1.38 15.17 10.88
N LYS A 12 -1.02 16.45 10.89
CA LYS A 12 -1.73 17.51 10.15
C LYS A 12 -0.86 18.22 9.10
N ASP A 13 0.46 18.17 9.25
CA ASP A 13 1.38 18.79 8.30
C ASP A 13 1.35 18.06 6.94
N THR A 14 1.14 18.78 5.85
CA THR A 14 1.25 18.27 4.45
C THR A 14 2.71 18.02 4.05
N PHE A 15 2.99 17.34 2.93
CA PHE A 15 4.39 17.08 2.51
C PHE A 15 5.18 18.37 2.24
N GLU A 16 4.49 19.44 1.84
CA GLU A 16 5.07 20.78 1.73
C GLU A 16 5.52 21.36 3.09
N ASN A 17 4.74 21.16 4.15
CA ASN A 17 4.99 21.76 5.47
C ASN A 17 5.96 20.95 6.33
N LYS A 18 6.07 19.65 6.05
CA LYS A 18 6.96 18.75 6.78
C LYS A 18 7.54 17.70 5.85
N GLN A 19 8.85 17.58 5.86
CA GLN A 19 9.56 16.61 5.04
C GLN A 19 9.09 15.18 5.32
N PHE A 20 9.05 14.37 4.26
CA PHE A 20 8.84 12.93 4.33
C PHE A 20 9.74 12.26 5.39
N ASN A 21 9.18 11.32 6.16
CA ASN A 21 9.92 10.65 7.23
C ASN A 21 9.69 9.13 7.28
N ALA A 22 10.42 8.45 8.17
CA ALA A 22 10.38 6.99 8.29
C ALA A 22 8.99 6.44 8.68
N VAL A 23 8.17 7.20 9.41
CA VAL A 23 6.81 6.76 9.78
C VAL A 23 5.87 6.87 8.56
N ASP A 24 6.04 7.89 7.72
CA ASP A 24 5.33 7.98 6.43
C ASP A 24 5.64 6.76 5.56
N SER A 25 6.92 6.42 5.42
CA SER A 25 7.38 5.22 4.70
C SER A 25 6.78 3.94 5.26
N LEU A 26 6.68 3.80 6.59
CA LEU A 26 6.07 2.64 7.22
C LEU A 26 4.57 2.52 6.92
N VAL A 27 3.84 3.64 6.90
CA VAL A 27 2.42 3.67 6.52
C VAL A 27 2.22 3.22 5.08
N LEU A 28 2.99 3.79 4.14
CA LEU A 28 2.92 3.43 2.71
C LEU A 28 3.31 1.97 2.47
N SER A 29 4.36 1.50 3.15
CA SER A 29 4.82 0.10 3.04
C SER A 29 3.81 -0.89 3.61
N GLN A 30 3.12 -0.54 4.70
CA GLN A 30 2.04 -1.39 5.24
C GLN A 30 0.85 -1.47 4.27
N LEU A 31 0.49 -0.36 3.63
CA LEU A 31 -0.62 -0.33 2.66
C LEU A 31 -0.29 -1.06 1.35
N ALA A 32 0.99 -1.25 1.01
CA ALA A 32 1.41 -2.04 -0.15
C ALA A 32 1.05 -3.53 -0.06
N TYR A 33 0.68 -4.03 1.13
CA TYR A 33 0.15 -5.39 1.30
C TYR A 33 -1.30 -5.55 0.83
N LEU A 34 -2.00 -4.46 0.54
CA LEU A 34 -3.38 -4.52 0.05
C LEU A 34 -3.43 -4.93 -1.42
N TYR A 35 -4.56 -5.52 -1.80
CA TYR A 35 -4.82 -5.96 -3.18
C TYR A 35 -5.57 -4.89 -3.94
N PHE A 36 -4.92 -4.29 -4.95
CA PHE A 36 -5.47 -3.21 -5.77
C PHE A 36 -5.85 -3.67 -7.19
N ASP A 37 -5.89 -4.99 -7.42
CA ASP A 37 -6.17 -5.62 -8.70
C ASP A 37 -7.49 -5.11 -9.30
N GLY A 38 -7.43 -4.66 -10.55
CA GLY A 38 -8.60 -4.13 -11.28
C GLY A 38 -9.09 -2.76 -10.80
N ILE A 39 -8.40 -2.13 -9.84
CA ILE A 39 -8.74 -0.79 -9.33
C ILE A 39 -7.65 0.21 -9.69
N VAL A 40 -6.39 -0.09 -9.34
CA VAL A 40 -5.24 0.78 -9.65
C VAL A 40 -4.61 0.32 -10.96
N PRO A 41 -4.33 1.23 -11.91
CA PRO A 41 -3.73 0.85 -13.19
C PRO A 41 -2.31 0.32 -13.04
N GLY A 42 -1.98 -0.67 -13.87
CA GLY A 42 -0.62 -1.19 -14.04
C GLY A 42 0.25 -0.34 -14.97
N LEU A 43 1.49 -0.77 -15.19
CA LEU A 43 2.48 -0.06 -16.02
C LEU A 43 2.08 0.11 -17.49
N SER A 44 1.32 -0.83 -18.02
CA SER A 44 0.90 -0.84 -19.44
C SER A 44 -0.47 -0.20 -19.66
N ASP A 45 -1.14 0.23 -18.60
CA ASP A 45 -2.49 0.79 -18.69
C ASP A 45 -2.41 2.28 -19.05
N ILE A 46 -3.31 2.74 -19.92
CA ILE A 46 -3.40 4.15 -20.35
C ILE A 46 -4.24 4.98 -19.36
N SER A 47 -4.67 4.38 -18.26
CA SER A 47 -5.60 4.98 -17.30
C SER A 47 -4.90 5.94 -16.34
N SER A 48 -5.63 6.96 -15.90
CA SER A 48 -5.14 7.94 -14.93
C SER A 48 -4.89 7.31 -13.54
N PRO A 49 -3.91 7.85 -12.76
CA PRO A 49 -3.74 7.50 -11.35
C PRO A 49 -5.02 7.68 -10.54
N VAL A 50 -5.26 6.79 -9.58
CA VAL A 50 -6.47 6.75 -8.77
C VAL A 50 -6.27 7.54 -7.47
N PRO A 51 -7.04 8.61 -7.20
CA PRO A 51 -7.00 9.31 -5.92
C PRO A 51 -7.39 8.41 -4.75
N ILE A 52 -6.65 8.50 -3.64
CA ILE A 52 -6.94 7.69 -2.45
C ILE A 52 -8.33 7.97 -1.86
N GLN A 53 -8.87 9.17 -2.06
CA GLN A 53 -10.20 9.55 -1.59
C GLN A 53 -11.31 8.68 -2.18
N GLU A 54 -11.11 8.12 -3.37
CA GLU A 54 -12.09 7.18 -3.97
C GLU A 54 -12.26 5.92 -3.12
N PHE A 55 -11.20 5.50 -2.42
CA PHE A 55 -11.21 4.33 -1.54
C PHE A 55 -11.95 4.57 -0.23
N ALA A 56 -12.10 5.83 0.20
CA ALA A 56 -12.92 6.17 1.37
C ALA A 56 -14.43 5.99 1.11
N VAL A 57 -14.84 6.02 -0.16
CA VAL A 57 -16.23 5.88 -0.60
C VAL A 57 -16.57 4.44 -1.04
N LEU A 58 -15.56 3.59 -1.23
CA LEU A 58 -15.76 2.19 -1.60
C LEU A 58 -16.63 1.47 -0.55
N LYS A 59 -17.79 0.98 -1.00
CA LYS A 59 -18.77 0.29 -0.17
C LYS A 59 -18.28 -1.05 0.40
N ASN A 60 -17.11 -1.56 -0.02
CA ASN A 60 -16.62 -2.86 0.44
C ASN A 60 -15.08 -2.90 0.61
N PRO A 61 -14.52 -2.30 1.68
CA PRO A 61 -13.08 -2.35 1.97
C PRO A 61 -12.54 -3.77 2.24
N ASN A 62 -13.43 -4.78 2.35
CA ASN A 62 -13.03 -6.18 2.49
C ASN A 62 -12.35 -6.73 1.23
N THR A 63 -12.60 -6.17 0.04
CA THR A 63 -11.98 -6.66 -1.19
C THR A 63 -10.47 -6.37 -1.21
N LEU A 64 -10.06 -5.18 -0.77
CA LEU A 64 -8.65 -4.77 -0.70
C LEU A 64 -7.89 -5.52 0.41
N CYS A 65 -8.59 -5.78 1.52
CA CYS A 65 -8.03 -6.37 2.72
C CYS A 65 -8.36 -7.88 2.84
N HIS A 66 -8.66 -8.55 1.72
CA HIS A 66 -8.91 -9.99 1.74
C HIS A 66 -7.59 -10.74 1.96
N ASN A 67 -7.58 -11.78 2.81
CA ASN A 67 -6.41 -12.62 3.10
C ASN A 67 -5.12 -11.88 3.54
N VAL A 68 -5.19 -10.59 3.86
CA VAL A 68 -4.07 -9.86 4.46
C VAL A 68 -4.02 -10.11 5.96
N ARG A 69 -2.80 -10.10 6.51
CA ARG A 69 -2.60 -10.17 7.96
C ARG A 69 -3.25 -8.95 8.62
N ASP A 70 -4.07 -9.21 9.65
CA ASP A 70 -4.77 -8.16 10.44
C ASP A 70 -5.62 -7.20 9.57
N SER A 71 -6.50 -7.78 8.75
CA SER A 71 -7.43 -7.07 7.85
C SER A 71 -8.14 -5.87 8.49
N LYS A 72 -8.63 -6.01 9.73
CA LYS A 72 -9.33 -4.94 10.46
C LYS A 72 -8.44 -3.72 10.68
N ARG A 73 -7.17 -3.91 11.08
CA ARG A 73 -6.25 -2.78 11.27
C ARG A 73 -5.83 -2.15 9.96
N ASN A 74 -5.66 -2.94 8.89
CA ASN A 74 -5.36 -2.39 7.57
C ASN A 74 -6.52 -1.54 7.03
N GLN A 75 -7.78 -1.95 7.25
CA GLN A 75 -8.94 -1.12 6.92
C GLN A 75 -8.94 0.20 7.70
N GLN A 76 -8.62 0.14 9.00
CA GLN A 76 -8.50 1.36 9.82
C GLN A 76 -7.37 2.28 9.34
N LEU A 77 -6.23 1.70 8.93
CA LEU A 77 -5.11 2.45 8.39
C LEU A 77 -5.47 3.10 7.05
N LEU A 78 -6.09 2.35 6.12
CA LEU A 78 -6.54 2.85 4.82
C LEU A 78 -7.53 4.01 5.00
N PHE A 79 -8.50 3.86 5.90
CA PHE A 79 -9.46 4.93 6.20
C PHE A 79 -8.78 6.15 6.82
N ALA A 80 -7.86 5.95 7.77
CA ALA A 80 -7.09 7.04 8.35
C ALA A 80 -6.25 7.76 7.30
N PHE A 81 -5.61 7.01 6.41
CA PHE A 81 -4.75 7.51 5.34
C PHE A 81 -5.56 8.36 4.34
N ALA A 82 -6.72 7.88 3.88
CA ALA A 82 -7.59 8.63 2.97
C ALA A 82 -8.15 9.93 3.57
N ASN A 83 -8.26 10.01 4.91
CA ASN A 83 -8.81 11.17 5.63
C ASN A 83 -7.72 12.04 6.31
N SER A 84 -6.44 11.72 6.13
CA SER A 84 -5.34 12.45 6.75
C SER A 84 -4.94 13.66 5.89
N PRO A 85 -4.82 14.89 6.43
CA PRO A 85 -4.30 16.02 5.66
C PRO A 85 -2.93 15.76 5.04
N ARG A 86 -2.13 14.90 5.69
CA ARG A 86 -0.82 14.46 5.21
C ARG A 86 -0.91 13.67 3.90
N PHE A 87 -1.93 12.84 3.73
CA PHE A 87 -1.94 11.78 2.72
C PHE A 87 -3.15 11.82 1.78
N CYS A 88 -4.19 12.59 2.10
CA CYS A 88 -5.47 12.53 1.41
C CYS A 88 -5.40 12.91 -0.07
N ASN A 89 -4.39 13.67 -0.49
CA ASN A 89 -4.17 14.04 -1.89
C ASN A 89 -3.31 13.02 -2.68
N THR A 90 -2.90 11.92 -2.04
CA THR A 90 -2.08 10.87 -2.68
C THR A 90 -2.86 10.18 -3.80
N LYS A 91 -2.19 9.94 -4.93
CA LYS A 91 -2.73 9.13 -6.04
C LYS A 91 -1.94 7.83 -6.18
N LEU A 92 -2.63 6.75 -6.51
CA LEU A 92 -2.08 5.41 -6.67
C LEU A 92 -1.92 5.12 -8.16
N ALA A 93 -0.76 4.60 -8.56
CA ALA A 93 -0.44 4.25 -9.93
C ALA A 93 0.49 3.04 -10.01
N PHE A 94 0.57 2.46 -11.21
CA PHE A 94 1.52 1.41 -11.57
C PHE A 94 1.48 0.20 -10.61
N TYR A 95 0.28 -0.25 -10.25
CA TYR A 95 0.13 -1.43 -9.41
C TYR A 95 0.49 -2.69 -10.20
N VAL A 96 1.33 -3.53 -9.60
CA VAL A 96 1.69 -4.84 -10.13
C VAL A 96 1.54 -5.86 -9.00
N ASN A 97 0.91 -6.99 -9.32
CA ASN A 97 0.79 -8.15 -8.46
C ASN A 97 0.95 -9.41 -9.32
N GLN A 98 2.09 -10.07 -9.20
CA GLN A 98 2.47 -11.24 -9.98
C GLN A 98 2.79 -12.40 -9.04
N ILE A 99 2.19 -13.55 -9.31
CA ILE A 99 2.40 -14.78 -8.55
C ILE A 99 2.81 -15.86 -9.57
N ASP A 100 4.03 -16.37 -9.44
CA ASP A 100 4.52 -17.51 -10.21
C ASP A 100 4.58 -18.75 -9.32
N ASN A 101 3.55 -19.58 -9.41
CA ASN A 101 3.44 -20.82 -8.66
C ASN A 101 4.50 -21.87 -9.06
N LYS A 102 5.04 -21.81 -10.28
CA LYS A 102 6.04 -22.79 -10.76
C LYS A 102 7.44 -22.42 -10.27
N ALA A 103 7.77 -21.14 -10.33
CA ALA A 103 9.02 -20.62 -9.79
C ALA A 103 8.99 -20.43 -8.28
N GLU A 104 7.82 -20.57 -7.64
CA GLU A 104 7.57 -20.29 -6.22
C GLU A 104 8.00 -18.86 -5.83
N LYS A 105 7.64 -17.89 -6.68
CA LYS A 105 7.98 -16.46 -6.50
C LYS A 105 6.74 -15.60 -6.50
N GLN A 106 6.78 -14.54 -5.71
CA GLN A 106 5.79 -13.47 -5.79
C GLN A 106 6.45 -12.10 -5.91
N PHE A 107 5.81 -11.21 -6.65
CA PHE A 107 6.22 -9.82 -6.77
C PHE A 107 5.00 -8.93 -6.70
N SER A 108 5.03 -7.92 -5.84
CA SER A 108 4.02 -6.88 -5.85
C SER A 108 4.62 -5.52 -5.51
N ALA A 109 4.17 -4.50 -6.23
CA ALA A 109 4.59 -3.13 -6.04
C ALA A 109 3.47 -2.15 -6.39
N ILE A 110 3.49 -0.98 -5.77
CA ILE A 110 2.60 0.14 -6.08
C ILE A 110 3.36 1.46 -5.97
N THR A 111 2.98 2.43 -6.81
CA THR A 111 3.51 3.80 -6.74
C THR A 111 2.48 4.73 -6.09
N TYR A 112 2.92 5.46 -5.08
CA TYR A 112 2.18 6.56 -4.47
C TYR A 112 2.75 7.88 -5.00
N LEU A 113 1.92 8.66 -5.68
CA LEU A 113 2.22 10.02 -6.10
C LEU A 113 1.75 10.96 -4.99
N LEU A 114 2.70 11.58 -4.28
CA LEU A 114 2.45 12.42 -3.12
C LEU A 114 2.13 13.87 -3.53
N ASP A 115 1.68 14.68 -2.58
CA ASP A 115 1.21 16.04 -2.87
C ASP A 115 2.33 17.07 -3.11
N ASP A 116 3.57 16.71 -2.82
CA ASP A 116 4.80 17.48 -3.10
C ASP A 116 5.47 17.09 -4.43
N ASP A 117 4.70 16.50 -5.35
CA ASP A 117 5.13 15.96 -6.65
C ASP A 117 6.17 14.83 -6.57
N SER A 118 6.46 14.31 -5.39
CA SER A 118 7.33 13.15 -5.24
C SER A 118 6.59 11.84 -5.51
N ALA A 119 7.35 10.81 -5.90
CA ALA A 119 6.83 9.46 -6.10
C ALA A 119 7.50 8.48 -5.13
N TYR A 120 6.70 7.73 -4.39
CA TYR A 120 7.14 6.66 -3.50
C TYR A 120 6.73 5.30 -4.06
N ILE A 121 7.70 4.45 -4.33
CA ILE A 121 7.47 3.09 -4.80
C ILE A 121 7.56 2.14 -3.61
N ALA A 122 6.45 1.48 -3.28
CA ALA A 122 6.38 0.50 -2.21
C ALA A 122 6.36 -0.90 -2.79
N TYR A 123 7.24 -1.76 -2.28
CA TYR A 123 7.28 -3.18 -2.60
C TYR A 123 6.62 -3.96 -1.47
N ARG A 124 5.75 -4.91 -1.80
CA ARG A 124 5.19 -5.84 -0.83
C ARG A 124 6.27 -6.85 -0.45
N GLY A 125 6.54 -6.98 0.85
CA GLY A 125 7.40 -8.04 1.37
C GLY A 125 6.68 -9.38 1.42
N THR A 126 7.32 -10.37 2.03
CA THR A 126 6.74 -11.71 2.21
C THR A 126 5.43 -11.64 2.97
N ASP A 127 4.37 -12.11 2.33
CA ASP A 127 3.04 -12.16 2.92
C ASP A 127 2.83 -13.45 3.72
N ALA A 128 1.63 -13.62 4.29
CA ALA A 128 1.31 -14.80 5.09
C ALA A 128 1.01 -16.05 4.23
N THR A 129 1.25 -16.01 2.92
CA THR A 129 0.97 -17.15 2.04
C THR A 129 2.07 -18.20 2.11
N PHE A 130 1.71 -19.46 1.85
CA PHE A 130 2.66 -20.56 1.82
C PHE A 130 3.74 -20.37 0.73
N ILE A 131 3.42 -19.67 -0.36
CA ILE A 131 4.34 -19.36 -1.44
C ILE A 131 5.40 -18.36 -0.96
N GLY A 132 4.99 -17.31 -0.25
CA GLY A 132 5.93 -16.34 0.31
C GLY A 132 6.96 -16.99 1.24
N TRP A 133 6.51 -17.87 2.13
CA TRP A 133 7.45 -18.58 3.00
C TRP A 133 8.40 -19.50 2.24
N LYS A 134 7.94 -20.16 1.17
CA LYS A 134 8.81 -21.00 0.32
C LYS A 134 9.89 -20.19 -0.39
N GLU A 135 9.54 -19.02 -0.90
CA GLU A 135 10.49 -18.09 -1.53
C GLU A 135 11.62 -17.73 -0.55
N ASP A 136 11.28 -17.33 0.68
CA ASP A 136 12.25 -16.99 1.73
C ASP A 136 13.19 -18.16 2.06
N PHE A 137 12.67 -19.39 2.12
CA PHE A 137 13.51 -20.58 2.33
C PHE A 137 14.43 -20.85 1.14
N ASN A 138 13.95 -20.74 -0.09
CA ASN A 138 14.74 -20.99 -1.29
C ASN A 138 15.92 -20.00 -1.42
N MET A 139 15.73 -18.73 -1.04
CA MET A 139 16.80 -17.73 -1.02
C MET A 139 17.91 -18.01 0.01
N ALA A 140 17.64 -18.78 1.06
CA ALA A 140 18.63 -19.12 2.10
C ALA A 140 19.63 -20.20 1.66
N PHE A 141 19.33 -20.97 0.60
CA PHE A 141 20.15 -22.08 0.11
C PHE A 141 20.88 -21.76 -1.21
N THR A 142 20.97 -20.47 -1.58
CA THR A 142 21.62 -20.02 -2.82
C THR A 142 23.03 -19.50 -2.60
#